data_AF-A0A0B7HKX2-F1
#
_entry.id   AF-A0A0B7HKX2-F1
#
_cell.length_a   1.000
_cell.length_b   1.000
_cell.length_c   1.000
_cell.angle_alpha   90.00
_cell.angle_beta   90.00
_cell.angle_gamma   90.00
#
_symmetry.space_group_name_H-M   'P 1'
#
loop_
_entity.id
_entity.type
_entity.pdbx_description
1 polymer ?
#
loop_
_entity_poly.entity_id
_entity_poly.type
_entity_poly.pdbx_seq_one_letter_code
_entity_poly.pdbx_strand_id
1 'polypeptide(L)'
;MSESIINRVANSSLAVFDLEDYYPVGQRMAFDLKDFLFEEIVLKEKDFRQQLDDFHWEIFKDAYVALFCSSEAIIPPWAYMLVTSKLAPYARKTILGDLNHLEIALYQEIIERIDVSYLKDKPVIIKGCSQKACS
;
A
#
# COMPACT_ATOMS: atom_id res chain seq x y z
N MET A 1 41.38 28.44 -17.50
CA MET A 1 40.07 29.04 -17.18
C MET A 1 39.01 27.97 -17.41
N SER A 2 38.67 27.19 -16.39
CA SER A 2 37.63 26.16 -16.46
C SER A 2 36.30 26.80 -16.14
N GLU A 3 35.47 27.02 -17.16
CA GLU A 3 34.08 27.46 -16.98
C GLU A 3 33.33 26.38 -16.21
N SER A 4 33.07 26.65 -14.93
CA SER A 4 32.21 25.83 -14.10
C SER A 4 30.81 25.81 -14.71
N ILE A 5 30.24 24.62 -14.89
CA ILE A 5 28.82 24.44 -15.22
C ILE A 5 28.01 25.04 -14.06
N ILE A 6 27.52 26.27 -14.24
CA ILE A 6 26.64 26.91 -13.28
C ILE A 6 25.28 26.26 -13.43
N ASN A 7 24.90 25.42 -12.47
CA ASN A 7 23.58 24.81 -12.43
C ASN A 7 22.52 25.90 -12.16
N ARG A 8 21.89 26.42 -13.22
CA ARG A 8 20.86 27.48 -13.16
C ARG A 8 19.59 27.09 -12.39
N VAL A 9 19.46 25.82 -11.96
CA VAL A 9 18.33 25.34 -11.17
C VAL A 9 18.36 25.89 -9.73
N ALA A 10 19.52 26.31 -9.21
CA ALA A 10 19.68 26.76 -7.83
C ALA A 10 19.14 28.17 -7.52
N ASN A 11 18.67 28.93 -8.52
CA ASN A 11 18.18 30.32 -8.37
C ASN A 11 16.70 30.49 -8.71
N SER A 12 15.94 29.40 -8.73
CA SER A 12 14.54 29.45 -9.11
C SER A 12 13.65 29.49 -7.88
N SER A 13 12.66 30.38 -7.88
CA SER A 13 11.53 30.49 -6.95
C SER A 13 10.59 29.27 -6.93
N LEU A 14 11.10 28.10 -7.30
CA LEU A 14 10.38 26.83 -7.41
C LEU A 14 10.16 26.24 -6.02
N ALA A 15 8.89 26.02 -5.67
CA ALA A 15 8.54 25.23 -4.50
C ALA A 15 8.70 23.75 -4.85
N VAL A 16 9.46 23.00 -4.02
CA VAL A 16 9.58 21.55 -4.16
C VAL A 16 8.54 20.91 -3.26
N PHE A 17 7.67 20.10 -3.85
CA PHE A 17 6.74 19.24 -3.13
C PHE A 17 7.23 17.80 -3.24
N ASP A 18 7.66 17.23 -2.12
CA ASP A 18 8.14 15.85 -2.06
C ASP A 18 7.07 14.95 -1.44
N LEU A 19 6.61 13.97 -2.20
CA LEU A 19 5.61 13.00 -1.72
C LEU A 19 6.22 11.99 -0.74
N GLU A 20 7.54 11.78 -0.78
CA GLU A 20 8.22 10.84 0.11
C GLU A 20 8.13 11.26 1.58
N ASP A 21 8.04 12.58 1.84
CA ASP A 21 7.96 13.15 3.19
C ASP A 21 6.67 12.77 3.93
N TYR A 22 5.60 12.47 3.19
CA TYR A 22 4.30 12.15 3.76
C TYR A 22 4.03 10.64 3.84
N TYR A 23 4.94 9.84 3.31
CA TYR A 23 4.72 8.41 3.13
C TYR A 23 4.67 7.65 4.47
N PRO A 24 3.61 6.87 4.75
CA PRO A 24 3.46 6.18 6.02
C PRO A 24 4.50 5.07 6.18
N VAL A 25 5.17 5.08 7.32
CA VAL A 25 6.10 4.03 7.72
C VAL A 25 5.31 2.80 8.16
N GLY A 26 5.74 1.62 7.69
CA GLY A 26 5.16 0.33 8.06
C GLY A 26 5.49 -0.75 7.04
N GLN A 27 5.38 -2.02 7.43
CA GLN A 27 5.62 -3.13 6.52
C GLN A 27 4.46 -3.26 5.53
N ARG A 28 4.78 -3.52 4.26
CA ARG A 28 3.79 -3.89 3.24
C ARG A 28 3.75 -5.41 3.16
N MET A 29 2.57 -5.99 3.30
CA MET A 29 2.41 -7.44 3.28
C MET A 29 1.30 -7.84 2.33
N ALA A 30 1.58 -8.86 1.52
CA ALA A 30 0.61 -9.53 0.67
C ALA A 30 -0.04 -10.68 1.45
N PHE A 31 -1.36 -10.78 1.39
CA PHE A 31 -2.12 -11.95 1.82
C PHE A 31 -2.85 -12.50 0.59
N ASP A 32 -2.38 -13.65 0.12
CA ASP A 32 -3.01 -14.35 -1.00
C ASP A 32 -3.98 -15.41 -0.45
N LEU A 33 -5.27 -15.24 -0.76
CA LEU A 33 -6.31 -16.20 -0.38
C LEU A 33 -6.11 -17.57 -1.01
N LYS A 34 -5.40 -17.63 -2.15
CA LYS A 34 -5.12 -18.88 -2.87
C LYS A 34 -4.55 -19.95 -1.95
N ASP A 35 -3.67 -19.56 -1.03
CA ASP A 35 -2.97 -20.46 -0.11
C ASP A 35 -3.90 -21.16 0.89
N PHE A 36 -5.14 -20.66 1.03
CA PHE A 36 -6.18 -21.22 1.91
C PHE A 36 -7.25 -22.00 1.15
N LEU A 37 -7.15 -22.06 -0.19
CA LEU A 37 -8.10 -22.77 -1.05
C LEU A 37 -7.67 -24.22 -1.24
N PHE A 38 -8.65 -25.10 -1.35
CA PHE A 38 -8.42 -26.48 -1.76
C PHE A 38 -7.93 -26.51 -3.20
N GLU A 39 -6.76 -27.12 -3.42
CA GLU A 39 -6.07 -27.14 -4.72
C GLU A 39 -5.92 -25.74 -5.34
N GLU A 40 -5.77 -24.70 -4.49
CA GLU A 40 -5.59 -23.31 -4.90
C GLU A 40 -6.75 -22.70 -5.71
N ILE A 41 -7.86 -23.44 -5.90
CA ILE A 41 -8.95 -23.05 -6.81
C ILE A 41 -10.36 -23.21 -6.23
N VAL A 42 -10.54 -24.01 -5.18
CA VAL A 42 -11.86 -24.27 -4.58
C VAL A 42 -11.90 -23.85 -3.12
N LEU A 43 -12.87 -23.02 -2.74
CA LEU A 43 -13.15 -22.72 -1.33
C LEU A 43 -14.01 -23.82 -0.70
N LYS A 44 -13.44 -24.60 0.21
CA LYS A 44 -14.17 -25.52 1.09
C LYS A 44 -14.40 -24.84 2.44
N GLU A 45 -15.63 -24.43 2.74
CA GLU A 45 -15.91 -23.54 3.88
C GLU A 45 -15.34 -24.05 5.22
N LYS A 46 -15.55 -25.33 5.53
CA LYS A 46 -15.06 -25.92 6.79
C LYS A 46 -13.53 -25.87 6.88
N ASP A 47 -12.85 -26.26 5.81
CA ASP A 47 -11.38 -26.33 5.76
C ASP A 47 -10.78 -24.91 5.74
N PHE A 48 -11.43 -23.98 5.03
CA PHE A 48 -11.02 -22.58 4.97
C PHE A 48 -11.09 -21.92 6.35
N ARG A 49 -12.22 -22.08 7.06
CA ARG A 49 -12.38 -21.54 8.42
C ARG A 49 -11.36 -22.13 9.38
N GLN A 50 -11.15 -23.44 9.33
CA GLN A 50 -10.17 -24.12 10.19
C GLN A 50 -8.75 -23.56 9.95
N GLN A 51 -8.32 -23.46 8.68
CA GLN A 51 -7.01 -22.91 8.35
C GLN A 51 -6.84 -21.45 8.83
N LEU A 52 -7.88 -20.63 8.73
CA LEU A 52 -7.85 -19.24 9.23
C LEU A 52 -7.81 -19.16 10.76
N ASP A 53 -8.44 -20.09 11.46
CA ASP A 53 -8.40 -20.14 12.93
C ASP A 53 -7.03 -20.61 13.45
N ASP A 54 -6.37 -21.49 12.71
CA ASP A 54 -5.01 -21.98 13.03
C ASP A 54 -3.90 -21.03 12.58
N PHE A 55 -4.22 -20.04 11.73
CA PHE A 55 -3.25 -19.09 11.20
C PHE A 55 -2.78 -18.07 12.25
N HIS A 56 -1.48 -17.78 12.28
CA HIS A 56 -0.90 -16.81 13.21
C HIS A 56 -0.98 -15.38 12.68
N TRP A 57 -2.01 -14.64 13.10
CA TRP A 57 -2.31 -13.28 12.59
C TRP A 57 -1.41 -12.16 13.11
N GLU A 58 -0.71 -12.36 14.24
CA GLU A 58 0.18 -11.35 14.84
C GLU A 58 1.37 -10.97 13.93
N ILE A 59 1.68 -11.79 12.91
CA ILE A 59 2.69 -11.42 11.90
C ILE A 59 2.34 -10.15 11.13
N PHE A 60 1.05 -9.78 11.09
CA PHE A 60 0.56 -8.57 10.43
C PHE A 60 0.49 -7.36 11.35
N LYS A 61 1.06 -7.45 12.55
CA LYS A 61 1.05 -6.36 13.52
C LYS A 61 1.69 -5.10 12.94
N ASP A 62 0.95 -4.00 13.03
CA ASP A 62 1.34 -2.69 12.52
C ASP A 62 1.61 -2.64 10.99
N ALA A 63 1.22 -3.68 10.25
CA ALA A 63 1.45 -3.78 8.81
C ALA A 63 0.31 -3.18 7.98
N TYR A 64 0.63 -2.86 6.73
CA TYR A 64 -0.29 -2.50 5.67
C TYR A 64 -0.48 -3.73 4.78
N VAL A 65 -1.71 -4.23 4.68
CA VAL A 65 -1.99 -5.54 4.08
C VAL A 65 -2.78 -5.41 2.78
N ALA A 66 -2.25 -6.00 1.71
CA ALA A 66 -2.92 -6.19 0.44
C ALA A 66 -3.54 -7.59 0.40
N LEU A 67 -4.87 -7.68 0.46
CA LEU A 67 -5.62 -8.93 0.43
C LEU A 67 -6.12 -9.20 -1.00
N PHE A 68 -5.66 -10.27 -1.62
CA PHE A 68 -6.04 -10.66 -2.98
C PHE A 68 -6.14 -12.18 -3.12
N CYS A 69 -6.50 -12.64 -4.31
CA CYS A 69 -6.43 -14.05 -4.70
C CYS A 69 -5.67 -14.11 -6.02
N SER A 70 -4.52 -14.78 -6.07
CA SER A 70 -3.71 -14.85 -7.30
C SER A 70 -4.18 -15.92 -8.29
N SER A 71 -5.10 -16.79 -7.88
CA SER A 71 -5.70 -17.81 -8.75
C SER A 71 -7.00 -17.31 -9.39
N GLU A 72 -7.44 -18.02 -10.43
CA GLU A 72 -8.71 -17.77 -11.12
C GLU A 72 -9.95 -18.26 -10.34
N ALA A 73 -9.79 -18.55 -9.05
CA ALA A 73 -10.88 -19.01 -8.18
C ALA A 73 -11.99 -17.96 -8.05
N ILE A 74 -13.24 -18.39 -8.19
CA ILE A 74 -14.40 -17.54 -7.89
C ILE A 74 -14.60 -17.54 -6.37
N ILE A 75 -14.13 -16.47 -5.72
CA ILE A 75 -14.21 -16.33 -4.27
C ILE A 75 -15.46 -15.55 -3.88
N PRO A 76 -16.31 -16.09 -2.99
CA PRO A 76 -17.48 -15.37 -2.53
C PRO A 76 -17.05 -14.16 -1.66
N PRO A 77 -17.72 -13.00 -1.76
CA PRO A 77 -17.34 -11.78 -1.04
C PRO A 77 -17.18 -11.94 0.48
N TRP A 78 -17.96 -12.85 1.10
CA TRP A 78 -17.88 -13.10 2.54
C TRP A 78 -16.51 -13.63 2.99
N ALA A 79 -15.76 -14.32 2.12
CA ALA A 79 -14.44 -14.87 2.47
C ALA A 79 -13.41 -13.75 2.68
N TYR A 80 -13.43 -12.75 1.80
CA TYR A 80 -12.64 -11.52 1.95
C TYR A 80 -13.01 -10.77 3.24
N MET A 81 -14.31 -10.65 3.54
CA MET A 81 -14.78 -10.02 4.77
C MET A 81 -14.29 -10.77 6.02
N LEU A 82 -14.32 -12.11 5.99
CA LEU A 82 -13.85 -12.93 7.10
C LEU A 82 -12.36 -12.71 7.36
N VAL A 83 -11.51 -12.78 6.33
CA VAL A 83 -10.07 -12.52 6.47
C VAL A 83 -9.79 -11.10 6.94
N THR A 84 -10.49 -10.11 6.36
CA THR A 84 -10.38 -8.72 6.80
C THR A 84 -10.71 -8.55 8.28
N SER A 85 -11.74 -9.24 8.78
CA SER A 85 -12.11 -9.20 10.20
C SER A 85 -11.03 -9.79 11.12
N LYS A 86 -10.30 -10.81 10.66
CA LYS A 86 -9.17 -11.42 11.40
C LYS A 86 -7.92 -10.54 11.39
N LEU A 87 -7.70 -9.79 10.30
CA LEU A 87 -6.60 -8.83 10.17
C LEU A 87 -6.83 -7.53 10.95
N ALA A 88 -8.09 -7.08 11.07
CA ALA A 88 -8.46 -5.80 11.69
C ALA A 88 -7.81 -5.48 13.06
N PRO A 89 -7.65 -6.44 14.01
CA PRO A 89 -6.98 -6.14 15.28
C PRO A 89 -5.45 -6.00 15.19
N TYR A 90 -4.80 -6.39 14.09
CA TYR A 90 -3.33 -6.40 13.97
C TYR A 90 -2.83 -5.41 12.92
N ALA A 91 -3.46 -5.37 11.75
CA ALA A 91 -3.04 -4.55 10.63
C ALA A 91 -3.48 -3.08 10.82
N ARG A 92 -2.65 -2.13 10.36
CA ARG A 92 -3.01 -0.70 10.32
C ARG A 92 -4.09 -0.43 9.29
N LYS A 93 -4.02 -1.11 8.16
CA LYS A 93 -4.97 -1.01 7.05
C LYS A 93 -4.90 -2.28 6.23
N THR A 94 -6.07 -2.74 5.82
CA THR A 94 -6.21 -3.81 4.83
C THR A 94 -6.98 -3.26 3.64
N ILE A 95 -6.52 -3.57 2.43
CA ILE A 95 -7.23 -3.26 1.19
C ILE A 95 -7.46 -4.54 0.39
N LEU A 96 -8.45 -4.51 -0.50
CA LEU A 96 -8.63 -5.56 -1.50
C LEU A 96 -7.86 -5.20 -2.77
N GLY A 97 -7.00 -6.10 -3.23
CA GLY A 97 -6.09 -5.86 -4.35
C GLY A 97 -4.65 -6.22 -4.01
N ASP A 98 -3.76 -5.99 -4.97
CA ASP A 98 -2.32 -6.26 -4.82
C ASP A 98 -1.59 -5.11 -4.09
N LEU A 99 -0.26 -5.25 -3.95
CA LEU A 99 0.58 -4.23 -3.33
C LEU A 99 0.53 -2.88 -4.05
N ASN A 100 0.32 -2.83 -5.38
CA ASN A 100 0.17 -1.55 -6.08
C ASN A 100 -1.13 -0.85 -5.68
N HIS A 101 -2.23 -1.59 -5.55
CA HIS A 101 -3.50 -1.05 -5.06
C HIS A 101 -3.36 -0.52 -3.63
N LEU A 102 -2.56 -1.20 -2.80
CA LEU A 102 -2.23 -0.73 -1.46
C LEU A 102 -1.46 0.59 -1.48
N GLU A 103 -0.44 0.70 -2.32
CA GLU A 103 0.32 1.94 -2.47
C GLU A 103 -0.57 3.10 -2.94
N ILE A 104 -1.42 2.86 -3.95
CA ILE A 104 -2.39 3.85 -4.45
C ILE A 104 -3.32 4.30 -3.31
N ALA A 105 -3.88 3.35 -2.55
CA ALA A 105 -4.79 3.67 -1.46
C ALA A 105 -4.11 4.50 -0.35
N LEU A 106 -2.83 4.22 -0.04
CA LEU A 106 -2.09 4.97 0.97
C LEU A 106 -1.78 6.39 0.50
N TYR A 107 -1.32 6.57 -0.74
CA TYR A 107 -1.08 7.92 -1.28
C TYR A 107 -2.37 8.72 -1.42
N GLN A 108 -3.48 8.08 -1.79
CA GLN A 108 -4.74 8.78 -1.93
C GLN A 108 -5.18 9.38 -0.58
N GLU A 109 -5.10 8.61 0.51
CA GLU A 109 -5.43 9.12 1.86
C GLU A 109 -4.53 10.27 2.31
N ILE A 110 -3.25 10.22 1.93
CA ILE A 110 -2.28 11.27 2.21
C ILE A 110 -2.67 12.54 1.45
N ILE A 111 -2.86 12.45 0.13
CA ILE A 111 -3.18 13.58 -0.75
C ILE A 111 -4.49 14.26 -0.32
N GLU A 112 -5.49 13.49 0.11
CA GLU A 112 -6.75 14.02 0.61
C GLU A 112 -6.62 14.84 1.91
N ARG A 113 -5.52 14.67 2.66
CA ARG A 113 -5.30 15.31 3.97
C ARG A 113 -4.22 16.38 3.98
N ILE A 114 -3.36 16.44 2.96
CA ILE A 114 -2.27 17.42 2.91
C ILE A 114 -2.81 18.83 2.65
N ASP A 115 -2.40 19.79 3.47
CA ASP A 115 -2.58 21.21 3.18
C ASP A 115 -1.53 21.70 2.18
N VAL A 116 -1.94 21.98 0.96
CA VAL A 116 -1.10 22.53 -0.11
C VAL A 116 -1.23 24.04 -0.28
N SER A 117 -1.89 24.75 0.65
CA SER A 117 -2.14 26.20 0.57
C SER A 117 -0.86 27.02 0.35
N TYR A 118 0.27 26.57 0.91
CA TYR A 118 1.58 27.20 0.78
C TYR A 118 2.18 27.14 -0.63
N LEU A 119 1.64 26.29 -1.51
CA LEU A 119 2.04 26.12 -2.91
C LEU A 119 1.26 27.01 -3.89
N LYS A 120 0.22 27.69 -3.41
CA LYS A 120 -0.65 28.53 -4.25
C LYS A 120 0.14 29.61 -4.99
N ASP A 121 -0.15 29.77 -6.28
CA ASP A 121 0.44 30.74 -7.20
C ASP A 121 1.98 30.65 -7.36
N LYS A 122 2.58 29.52 -6.93
CA LYS A 122 4.00 29.24 -7.10
C LYS A 122 4.21 28.19 -8.19
N PRO A 123 5.29 28.28 -8.98
CA PRO A 123 5.71 27.16 -9.80
C PRO A 123 6.17 26.02 -8.87
N VAL A 124 5.59 24.83 -9.04
CA VAL A 124 5.83 23.67 -8.16
C VAL A 124 6.52 22.55 -8.95
N ILE A 125 7.55 21.96 -8.37
CA ILE A 125 8.10 20.67 -8.80
C ILE A 125 7.58 19.59 -7.85
N ILE A 126 6.93 18.57 -8.41
CA ILE A 126 6.54 17.38 -7.67
C ILE A 126 7.66 16.34 -7.82
N LYS A 127 8.27 15.94 -6.72
CA LYS A 127 9.14 14.78 -6.68
C LYS A 127 8.29 13.56 -6.37
N GLY A 128 8.27 12.64 -7.33
CA GLY A 128 7.71 11.31 -7.12
C GLY A 128 8.70 10.41 -6.39
N CYS A 129 8.18 9.35 -5.79
CA CYS A 129 9.01 8.36 -5.10
C CYS A 129 9.92 7.66 -6.09
N SER A 130 11.22 7.98 -6.02
CA SER A 130 12.22 7.46 -6.95
C SER A 130 13.29 6.61 -6.26
N GLN A 131 13.30 6.59 -4.91
CA GLN A 131 14.40 5.97 -4.16
C GLN A 131 14.00 4.90 -3.15
N LYS A 132 12.77 4.90 -2.62
CA LYS A 132 12.28 3.76 -1.84
C LYS A 132 11.66 2.76 -2.81
N ALA A 133 12.25 1.58 -2.91
CA ALA A 133 11.58 0.47 -3.56
C ALA A 133 10.24 0.29 -2.83
N CYS A 134 9.14 0.61 -3.51
CA CYS A 134 7.83 0.05 -3.19
C CYS A 134 7.95 -1.45 -3.48
N SER A 135 8.57 -2.18 -2.53
CA SER A 135 8.80 -3.62 -2.56
C SER A 135 8.33 -4.22 -1.24
#